data_AF-A0A1A8SKV4-F1
#
_entry.id   AF-A0A1A8SKV4-F1
#
_cell.length_a   1.000
_cell.length_b   1.000
_cell.length_c   1.000
_cell.angle_alpha   90.00
_cell.angle_beta   90.00
_cell.angle_gamma   90.00
#
_symmetry.space_group_name_H-M   'P 1'
#
loop_
_entity.id
_entity.type
_entity.pdbx_description
1 polymer ?
#
loop_
_entity_poly.entity_id
_entity_poly.type
_entity_poly.pdbx_seq_one_letter_code
_entity_poly.pdbx_strand_id
1 'polypeptide(L)'
;MASQLLWRSTIIFITSLFLGPLLFCSAEAEVQEGGRVNVEAWLRRFGYLSQASGQTSSLHSAQILSKAISDMQRFYGLEVTGEVDAATTTTMRRPRCGLPDRNPEKVVNAARKKRYALTGQRWDKDHVTYSVRNYLPLLGNDRTDDAIRRAFDVWRRVTPLTFEEINIKDGVNGSQAEFG
;
A
#
# COMPACT_ATOMS: atom_id res chain seq x y z
N MET A 1 -48.88 -46.46 37.95
CA MET A 1 -48.56 -46.46 36.50
C MET A 1 -48.61 -45.00 36.08
N ALA A 2 -47.50 -44.29 36.18
CA ALA A 2 -46.41 -44.20 35.20
C ALA A 2 -46.58 -42.93 34.33
N SER A 3 -45.43 -42.31 34.03
CA SER A 3 -45.18 -41.22 33.10
C SER A 3 -45.81 -39.85 33.37
N GLN A 4 -45.23 -39.10 34.31
CA GLN A 4 -45.26 -37.62 34.30
C GLN A 4 -43.95 -36.99 34.78
N LEU A 5 -42.76 -37.53 34.43
CA LEU A 5 -41.48 -36.98 34.90
C LEU A 5 -40.31 -37.15 33.91
N LEU A 6 -40.55 -37.06 32.60
CA LEU A 6 -39.47 -37.16 31.60
C LEU A 6 -39.34 -35.96 30.65
N TRP A 7 -40.05 -34.84 30.88
CA TRP A 7 -39.84 -33.61 30.08
C TRP A 7 -39.14 -32.47 30.86
N ARG A 8 -38.92 -32.60 32.17
CA ARG A 8 -38.21 -31.54 32.93
C ARG A 8 -36.69 -31.69 32.93
N SER A 9 -36.17 -32.87 32.57
CA SER A 9 -34.73 -33.15 32.55
C SER A 9 -34.06 -32.94 31.19
N THR A 10 -34.81 -32.85 30.10
CA THR A 10 -34.25 -32.67 28.75
C THR A 10 -33.95 -31.21 28.38
N ILE A 11 -34.46 -30.24 29.17
CA ILE A 11 -34.29 -28.81 28.89
C ILE A 11 -33.00 -28.24 29.53
N ILE A 12 -32.44 -28.89 30.55
CA ILE A 12 -31.20 -28.43 31.22
C ILE A 12 -29.94 -28.90 30.47
N PHE A 13 -30.03 -29.92 29.63
CA PHE A 13 -28.88 -30.40 28.83
C PHE A 13 -28.69 -29.68 27.49
N ILE A 14 -29.60 -28.80 27.05
CA ILE A 14 -29.46 -28.06 25.78
C ILE A 14 -28.76 -26.69 25.98
N THR A 15 -28.70 -26.16 27.21
CA THR A 15 -28.00 -24.89 27.50
C THR A 15 -26.54 -25.06 27.93
N SER A 16 -26.02 -26.30 27.96
CA SER A 16 -24.66 -26.60 28.44
C SER A 16 -23.60 -26.74 27.32
N LEU A 17 -23.91 -26.36 26.08
CA LEU A 17 -23.00 -26.52 24.94
C LEU A 17 -22.85 -25.26 24.07
N PHE A 18 -23.01 -24.08 24.68
CA PHE A 18 -22.62 -22.80 24.09
C PHE A 18 -21.88 -21.91 25.10
N LEU A 19 -21.00 -22.53 25.88
CA LEU A 19 -19.83 -21.84 26.46
C LEU A 19 -18.56 -22.35 25.76
N GLY A 20 -18.61 -22.40 24.43
CA GLY A 20 -17.37 -22.34 23.66
C GLY A 20 -16.77 -20.96 23.94
N PRO A 21 -15.49 -20.85 24.35
CA PRO A 21 -14.90 -19.56 24.53
C PRO A 21 -15.08 -18.80 23.21
N LEU A 22 -15.64 -17.59 23.29
CA LEU A 22 -15.27 -16.54 22.36
C LEU A 22 -13.77 -16.36 22.56
N LEU A 23 -13.00 -17.29 21.98
CA LEU A 23 -11.65 -17.10 21.53
C LEU A 23 -11.79 -15.92 20.58
N PHE A 24 -11.69 -14.74 21.18
CA PHE A 24 -11.04 -13.59 20.62
C PHE A 24 -9.84 -14.12 19.84
N CYS A 25 -10.08 -14.42 18.56
CA CYS A 25 -9.03 -14.45 17.58
C CYS A 25 -8.70 -12.97 17.34
N SER A 26 -8.12 -12.32 18.35
CA SER A 26 -7.13 -11.33 18.05
C SER A 26 -6.03 -12.12 17.39
N ALA A 27 -6.06 -12.16 16.06
CA ALA A 27 -4.82 -12.18 15.32
C ALA A 27 -4.11 -10.87 15.69
N GLU A 28 -3.47 -10.84 16.86
CA GLU A 28 -2.26 -10.06 17.04
C GLU A 28 -1.36 -10.57 15.92
N ALA A 29 -1.38 -9.86 14.79
CA ALA A 29 -0.32 -9.97 13.82
C ALA A 29 0.93 -9.60 14.62
N GLU A 30 1.69 -10.62 15.04
CA GLU A 30 2.99 -10.43 15.64
C GLU A 30 3.77 -9.53 14.68
N VAL A 31 3.93 -8.27 15.09
CA VAL A 31 4.86 -7.36 14.44
C VAL A 31 6.20 -8.03 14.63
N GLN A 32 6.72 -8.66 13.58
CA GLN A 32 8.07 -9.17 13.56
C GLN A 32 9.00 -8.06 14.04
N GLU A 33 9.51 -8.18 15.27
CA GLU A 33 10.73 -7.53 15.69
C GLU A 33 11.86 -8.17 14.88
N GLY A 34 12.06 -7.69 13.65
CA GLY A 34 12.85 -8.43 12.68
C GLY A 34 13.51 -7.56 11.63
N GLY A 35 14.19 -6.50 12.07
CA GLY A 35 15.06 -5.72 11.20
C GLY A 35 15.26 -4.29 11.69
N ARG A 36 16.52 -3.91 11.90
CA ARG A 36 16.90 -2.50 12.07
C ARG A 36 16.60 -1.79 10.75
N VAL A 37 15.66 -0.83 10.76
CA VAL A 37 15.36 -0.04 9.56
C VAL A 37 16.60 0.78 9.22
N ASN A 38 17.11 0.64 7.99
CA ASN A 38 18.10 1.57 7.47
C ASN A 38 17.39 2.88 7.14
N VAL A 39 17.37 3.80 8.10
CA VAL A 39 16.64 5.07 8.04
C VAL A 39 17.08 5.91 6.86
N GLU A 40 18.38 6.01 6.60
CA GLU A 40 18.91 6.79 5.50
C GLU A 40 18.44 6.22 4.15
N ALA A 41 18.58 4.92 3.94
CA ALA A 41 18.12 4.26 2.72
C ALA A 41 16.59 4.39 2.55
N TRP A 42 15.84 4.30 3.64
CA TRP A 42 14.39 4.51 3.64
C TRP A 42 14.02 5.93 3.19
N LEU A 43 14.64 6.95 3.79
CA LEU A 43 14.39 8.36 3.47
C LEU A 43 14.78 8.70 2.03
N ARG A 44 15.87 8.10 1.51
CA ARG A 44 16.26 8.22 0.09
C ARG A 44 15.21 7.59 -0.82
N ARG A 45 14.81 6.34 -0.54
CA ARG A 45 13.84 5.59 -1.34
C ARG A 45 12.50 6.32 -1.48
N PHE A 46 12.04 6.98 -0.42
CA PHE A 46 10.76 7.67 -0.42
C PHE A 46 10.84 9.18 -0.71
N GLY A 47 12.02 9.69 -1.07
CA GLY A 47 12.19 11.05 -1.58
C GLY A 47 12.33 12.15 -0.54
N TYR A 48 12.68 11.81 0.71
CA TYR A 48 12.99 12.76 1.77
C TYR A 48 14.47 13.17 1.80
N LEU A 49 15.35 12.35 1.23
CA LEU A 49 16.80 12.60 1.17
C LEU A 49 17.33 12.50 -0.27
N SER A 50 18.07 13.52 -0.73
CA SER A 50 18.69 13.57 -2.07
C SER A 50 19.91 12.67 -2.15
N GLN A 51 20.10 11.93 -3.27
CA GLN A 51 21.25 11.05 -3.51
C GLN A 51 22.61 11.75 -3.35
N ALA A 52 22.69 13.05 -3.63
CA ALA A 52 23.94 13.83 -3.56
C ALA A 52 24.41 14.18 -2.12
N SER A 53 23.59 13.93 -1.09
CA SER A 53 23.88 14.39 0.27
C SER A 53 25.00 13.61 1.01
N GLY A 54 25.60 12.59 0.39
CA GLY A 54 26.63 11.75 1.03
C GLY A 54 28.01 12.40 1.20
N GLN A 55 28.23 13.60 0.66
CA GLN A 55 29.56 14.24 0.56
C GLN A 55 29.76 15.44 1.52
N THR A 56 28.90 15.63 2.53
CA THR A 56 28.93 16.82 3.40
C THR A 56 29.54 16.57 4.77
N SER A 57 30.01 17.63 5.45
CA SER A 57 30.56 17.56 6.81
C SER A 57 29.58 16.94 7.82
N SER A 58 30.08 16.28 8.87
CA SER A 58 29.27 15.46 9.80
C SER A 58 28.08 16.21 10.43
N LEU A 59 28.28 17.47 10.86
CA LEU A 59 27.21 18.30 11.42
C LEU A 59 26.15 18.67 10.38
N HIS A 60 26.57 18.98 9.15
CA HIS A 60 25.65 19.28 8.06
C HIS A 60 24.82 18.04 7.69
N SER A 61 25.46 16.87 7.66
CA SER A 61 24.82 15.59 7.42
C SER A 61 23.77 15.23 8.49
N ALA A 62 24.03 15.54 9.77
CA ALA A 62 23.06 15.34 10.86
C ALA A 62 21.84 16.26 10.74
N GLN A 63 22.05 17.55 10.43
CA GLN A 63 20.96 18.50 10.22
C GLN A 63 20.08 18.13 9.02
N ILE A 64 20.70 17.70 7.91
CA ILE A 64 19.98 17.21 6.73
C ILE A 64 19.12 16.00 7.09
N LEU A 65 19.67 15.05 7.85
CA LEU A 65 18.93 13.85 8.26
C LEU A 65 17.75 14.19 9.17
N SER A 66 17.95 15.04 10.18
CA SER A 66 16.90 15.47 11.09
C SER A 66 15.77 16.21 10.35
N LYS A 67 16.12 17.05 9.37
CA LYS A 67 15.15 17.71 8.50
C LYS A 67 14.35 16.70 7.65
N ALA A 68 15.02 15.70 7.08
CA ALA A 68 14.35 14.66 6.30
C ALA A 68 13.38 13.83 7.14
N ILE A 69 13.75 13.49 8.39
CA ILE A 69 12.87 12.83 9.35
C ILE A 69 11.68 13.72 9.70
N SER A 70 11.91 15.00 9.98
CA SER A 70 10.85 15.97 10.29
C SER A 70 9.83 16.09 9.15
N ASP A 71 10.31 16.11 7.90
CA ASP A 71 9.47 16.18 6.71
C ASP A 71 8.66 14.89 6.51
N MET A 72 9.24 13.74 6.83
CA MET A 72 8.53 12.46 6.87
C MET A 72 7.45 12.50 7.95
N GLN A 73 7.78 12.80 9.20
CA GLN A 73 6.81 12.88 10.29
C GLN A 73 5.62 13.77 9.94
N ARG A 74 5.87 14.94 9.36
CA ARG A 74 4.81 15.84 8.88
C ARG A 74 3.92 15.22 7.81
N PHE A 75 4.48 14.46 6.85
CA PHE A 75 3.71 13.79 5.80
C PHE A 75 2.78 12.70 6.36
N TYR A 76 3.22 11.98 7.39
CA TYR A 76 2.43 10.91 8.03
C TYR A 76 1.54 11.41 9.17
N GLY A 77 1.57 12.71 9.49
CA GLY A 77 0.83 13.27 10.62
C GLY A 77 1.34 12.79 11.98
N LEU A 78 2.63 12.49 12.09
CA LEU A 78 3.31 12.21 13.36
C LEU A 78 3.72 13.51 14.04
N GLU A 79 4.04 13.42 15.33
CA GLU A 79 4.72 14.52 16.03
C GLU A 79 6.09 14.78 15.38
N VAL A 80 6.37 16.06 15.12
CA VAL A 80 7.58 16.47 14.38
C VAL A 80 8.71 16.68 15.37
N THR A 81 9.45 15.60 15.65
CA THR A 81 10.62 15.59 16.54
C THR A 81 11.93 15.73 15.79
N GLY A 82 11.97 15.34 14.52
CA GLY A 82 13.20 15.28 13.72
C GLY A 82 14.14 14.14 14.12
N GLU A 83 13.68 13.23 14.99
CA GLU A 83 14.41 12.07 15.48
C GLU A 83 13.65 10.78 15.16
N VAL A 84 14.36 9.65 15.15
CA VAL A 84 13.77 8.34 14.86
C VAL A 84 13.19 7.77 16.16
N ASP A 85 12.03 8.29 16.55
CA ASP A 85 11.28 7.79 17.70
C ASP A 85 10.52 6.47 17.41
N ALA A 86 9.88 5.92 18.43
CA ALA A 86 9.15 4.65 18.33
C ALA A 86 7.99 4.73 17.32
N ALA A 87 7.29 5.86 17.25
CA ALA A 87 6.20 6.10 16.31
C ALA A 87 6.71 6.14 14.85
N THR A 88 7.83 6.82 14.64
CA THR A 88 8.53 6.91 13.35
C THR A 88 9.01 5.53 12.90
N THR A 89 9.65 4.77 13.78
CA THR A 89 10.13 3.40 13.50
C THR A 89 8.97 2.47 13.15
N THR A 90 7.89 2.53 13.93
CA THR A 90 6.66 1.76 13.67
C THR A 90 6.08 2.09 12.30
N THR A 91 6.04 3.38 11.96
CA THR A 91 5.54 3.86 10.67
C THR A 91 6.42 3.39 9.52
N MET A 92 7.74 3.46 9.65
CA MET A 92 8.69 3.03 8.62
C MET A 92 8.63 1.52 8.34
N ARG A 93 8.22 0.71 9.32
CA ARG A 93 8.08 -0.76 9.19
C ARG A 93 6.77 -1.22 8.54
N ARG A 94 5.75 -0.36 8.44
CA ARG A 94 4.46 -0.75 7.87
C ARG A 94 4.59 -1.11 6.38
N PRO A 95 4.03 -2.24 5.92
CA PRO A 95 3.96 -2.58 4.49
C PRO A 95 3.31 -1.45 3.70
N ARG A 96 3.90 -1.10 2.55
CA ARG A 96 3.50 0.09 1.79
C ARG A 96 3.83 0.00 0.31
N CYS A 97 3.30 0.95 -0.45
CA CYS A 97 3.64 1.12 -1.86
C CYS A 97 5.12 1.48 -2.03
N GLY A 98 5.75 0.99 -3.10
CA GLY A 98 7.14 1.29 -3.42
C GLY A 98 7.38 2.66 -4.07
N LEU A 99 6.33 3.41 -4.39
CA LEU A 99 6.44 4.75 -4.99
C LEU A 99 6.93 5.78 -3.96
N PRO A 100 7.78 6.75 -4.33
CA PRO A 100 8.20 7.81 -3.44
C PRO A 100 7.03 8.69 -2.97
N ASP A 101 7.05 9.09 -1.69
CA ASP A 101 6.05 9.98 -1.11
C ASP A 101 6.20 11.41 -1.69
N ARG A 102 7.44 11.81 -1.98
CA ARG A 102 7.79 13.11 -2.55
C ARG A 102 8.69 12.90 -3.77
N ASN A 103 8.44 13.65 -4.84
CA ASN A 103 9.39 13.71 -5.96
C ASN A 103 10.39 14.84 -5.67
N PRO A 104 11.67 14.55 -5.40
CA PRO A 104 12.68 15.55 -5.06
C PRO A 104 12.88 16.59 -6.18
N GLU A 105 12.79 16.20 -7.46
CA GLU A 105 12.94 17.11 -8.61
C GLU A 105 11.79 18.11 -8.71
N LYS A 106 10.58 17.71 -8.29
CA LYS A 106 9.39 18.57 -8.30
C LYS A 106 9.26 19.48 -7.08
N VAL A 107 10.18 19.43 -6.12
CA VAL A 107 10.21 20.40 -5.00
C VAL A 107 10.91 21.68 -5.45
N VAL A 108 11.82 21.59 -6.42
CA VAL A 108 12.60 22.73 -6.94
C VAL A 108 11.75 23.65 -7.82
N ASN A 109 10.79 23.09 -8.57
CA ASN A 109 9.88 23.85 -9.43
C ASN A 109 8.53 24.06 -8.74
N ALA A 110 8.44 25.11 -7.90
CA ALA A 110 7.27 25.49 -7.10
C ALA A 110 6.07 26.04 -7.91
N ALA A 111 5.83 25.55 -9.12
CA ALA A 111 4.63 25.88 -9.87
C ALA A 111 3.41 25.13 -9.30
N ARG A 112 2.23 25.77 -9.35
CA ARG A 112 0.94 25.25 -8.86
C ARG A 112 0.64 23.87 -9.44
N LYS A 113 0.80 22.81 -8.64
CA LYS A 113 0.50 21.43 -9.06
C LYS A 113 -1.02 21.22 -9.17
N LYS A 114 -1.48 20.58 -10.25
CA LYS A 114 -2.85 20.08 -10.36
C LYS A 114 -3.08 19.00 -9.29
N ARG A 115 -4.21 19.07 -8.58
CA ARG A 115 -4.55 18.17 -7.45
C ARG A 115 -4.65 16.69 -7.83
N TYR A 116 -4.89 16.39 -9.09
CA TYR A 116 -5.25 15.05 -9.56
C TYR A 116 -4.21 14.39 -10.50
N ALA A 117 -3.14 15.11 -10.86
CA ALA A 117 -2.05 14.59 -11.69
C ALA A 117 -0.72 14.79 -10.97
N LEU A 118 -0.52 14.07 -9.87
CA LEU A 118 0.64 14.22 -8.98
C LEU A 118 1.97 13.93 -9.72
N THR A 119 1.97 12.95 -10.62
CA THR A 119 3.08 12.65 -11.54
C THR A 119 3.09 13.55 -12.78
N GLY A 120 2.04 14.32 -13.03
CA GLY A 120 1.90 15.16 -14.22
C GLY A 120 1.67 14.36 -15.51
N GLN A 121 1.57 13.04 -15.40
CA GLN A 121 1.31 12.14 -16.51
C GLN A 121 -0.18 11.87 -16.60
N ARG A 122 -0.70 11.86 -17.83
CA ARG A 122 -2.08 11.51 -18.17
C ARG A 122 -2.01 10.66 -19.43
N TRP A 123 -2.91 9.69 -19.55
CA TRP A 123 -3.15 9.02 -20.82
C TRP A 123 -3.78 10.01 -21.82
N ASP A 124 -3.25 10.04 -23.04
CA ASP A 124 -3.81 10.86 -24.13
C ASP A 124 -5.11 10.29 -24.68
N LYS A 125 -5.37 9.00 -24.40
CA LYS A 125 -6.57 8.26 -24.81
C LYS A 125 -7.34 7.80 -23.58
N ASP A 126 -8.66 7.78 -23.70
CA ASP A 126 -9.53 7.25 -22.64
C ASP A 126 -9.63 5.72 -22.70
N HIS A 127 -9.36 5.11 -23.85
CA HIS A 127 -9.27 3.66 -24.00
C HIS A 127 -7.84 3.17 -23.77
N VAL A 128 -7.63 2.46 -22.66
CA VAL A 128 -6.32 1.99 -22.20
C VAL A 128 -6.29 0.46 -22.27
N THR A 129 -5.35 -0.08 -23.02
CA THR A 129 -5.13 -1.53 -23.10
C THR A 129 -4.02 -1.96 -22.12
N TYR A 130 -4.16 -3.14 -21.51
CA TYR A 130 -3.13 -3.73 -20.65
C TYR A 130 -2.91 -5.21 -20.97
N SER A 131 -1.77 -5.76 -20.56
CA SER A 131 -1.47 -7.19 -20.70
C SER A 131 -0.80 -7.73 -19.45
N VAL A 132 -1.17 -8.95 -19.04
CA VAL A 132 -0.57 -9.62 -17.88
C VAL A 132 0.62 -10.44 -18.35
N ARG A 133 1.83 -9.97 -18.04
CA ARG A 133 3.09 -10.66 -18.40
C ARG A 133 3.39 -11.85 -17.50
N ASN A 134 3.19 -11.66 -16.20
CA ASN A 134 3.60 -12.59 -15.18
C ASN A 134 2.44 -12.83 -14.21
N TYR A 135 2.22 -14.09 -13.89
CA TYR A 135 1.18 -14.52 -12.97
C TYR A 135 1.81 -14.94 -11.64
N LEU A 136 1.08 -14.70 -10.55
CA LEU A 136 1.47 -15.13 -9.22
C LEU A 136 1.09 -16.61 -9.05
N PRO A 137 2.06 -17.55 -8.92
CA PRO A 137 1.75 -18.97 -8.85
C PRO A 137 0.82 -19.33 -7.68
N LEU A 138 0.95 -18.61 -6.57
CA LEU A 138 0.14 -18.80 -5.37
C LEU A 138 -1.35 -18.47 -5.60
N LEU A 139 -1.65 -17.49 -6.45
CA LEU A 139 -3.01 -16.98 -6.64
C LEU A 139 -3.72 -17.70 -7.80
N GLY A 140 -2.97 -18.16 -8.80
CA GLY A 140 -3.49 -18.72 -10.04
C GLY A 140 -3.94 -17.64 -11.02
N ASN A 141 -4.09 -18.01 -12.29
CA ASN A 141 -4.35 -17.07 -13.37
C ASN A 141 -5.70 -16.37 -13.24
N ASP A 142 -6.79 -17.14 -13.13
CA ASP A 142 -8.16 -16.62 -13.06
C ASP A 142 -8.35 -15.58 -11.95
N ARG A 143 -7.82 -15.86 -10.75
CA ARG A 143 -7.90 -14.94 -9.60
C ARG A 143 -7.01 -13.72 -9.77
N THR A 144 -5.87 -13.86 -10.45
CA THR A 144 -5.00 -12.74 -10.78
C THR A 144 -5.72 -11.80 -11.75
N ASP A 145 -6.30 -12.33 -12.81
CA ASP A 145 -7.00 -11.54 -13.83
C ASP A 145 -8.23 -10.85 -13.25
N ASP A 146 -9.03 -11.58 -12.49
CA ASP A 146 -10.19 -11.07 -11.78
C ASP A 146 -9.81 -9.96 -10.77
N ALA A 147 -8.70 -10.12 -10.05
CA ALA A 147 -8.18 -9.07 -9.16
C ALA A 147 -7.76 -7.81 -9.94
N ILE A 148 -7.09 -7.97 -11.09
CA ILE A 148 -6.66 -6.84 -11.93
C ILE A 148 -7.87 -6.13 -12.55
N ARG A 149 -8.86 -6.86 -13.08
CA ARG A 149 -10.10 -6.29 -13.63
C ARG A 149 -10.85 -5.48 -12.58
N ARG A 150 -11.02 -6.03 -11.37
CA ARG A 150 -11.64 -5.30 -10.24
C ARG A 150 -10.85 -4.05 -9.85
N ALA A 151 -9.53 -4.09 -9.90
CA ALA A 151 -8.70 -2.93 -9.60
C ALA A 151 -8.91 -1.80 -10.62
N PHE A 152 -8.99 -2.13 -11.92
CA PHE A 152 -9.33 -1.16 -12.96
C PHE A 152 -10.76 -0.63 -12.83
N ASP A 153 -11.70 -1.47 -12.39
CA ASP A 153 -13.09 -1.04 -12.17
C ASP A 153 -13.24 0.07 -11.15
N VAL A 154 -12.37 0.13 -10.14
CA VAL A 154 -12.36 1.25 -9.18
C VAL A 154 -12.21 2.59 -9.90
N TRP A 155 -11.35 2.65 -10.91
CA TRP A 155 -11.10 3.87 -11.69
C TRP A 155 -12.14 4.09 -12.77
N ARG A 156 -12.52 3.01 -13.48
CA ARG A 156 -13.53 3.06 -14.56
C ARG A 156 -14.87 3.62 -14.07
N ARG A 157 -15.27 3.34 -12.84
CA ARG A 157 -16.55 3.84 -12.26
C ARG A 157 -16.62 5.35 -12.09
N VAL A 158 -15.48 6.05 -12.00
CA VAL A 158 -15.41 7.47 -11.64
C VAL A 158 -14.64 8.31 -12.66
N THR A 159 -14.28 7.73 -13.80
CA THR A 159 -13.54 8.40 -14.88
C THR A 159 -14.10 7.94 -16.24
N PRO A 160 -13.85 8.68 -17.33
CA PRO A 160 -14.19 8.21 -18.68
C PRO A 160 -13.27 7.08 -19.18
N LEU A 161 -12.29 6.65 -18.38
CA LEU A 161 -11.31 5.65 -18.81
C LEU A 161 -11.98 4.28 -18.97
N THR A 162 -11.67 3.60 -20.06
CA THR A 162 -12.00 2.18 -20.30
C THR A 162 -10.72 1.36 -20.34
N PHE A 163 -10.83 0.11 -19.89
CA PHE A 163 -9.69 -0.80 -19.77
C PHE A 163 -9.99 -2.10 -20.49
N GLU A 164 -9.08 -2.52 -21.36
CA GLU A 164 -9.17 -3.78 -22.11
C GLU A 164 -7.89 -4.59 -21.97
N GLU A 165 -8.04 -5.90 -21.73
CA GLU A 165 -6.92 -6.82 -21.64
C GLU A 165 -6.60 -7.38 -23.03
N ILE A 166 -5.33 -7.29 -23.44
CA ILE A 166 -4.83 -7.82 -24.72
C ILE A 166 -3.78 -8.91 -24.49
N ASN A 167 -3.74 -9.90 -25.39
CA ASN A 167 -2.72 -10.93 -25.38
C ASN A 167 -1.42 -10.41 -25.99
N ILE A 168 -0.29 -10.68 -25.34
CA ILE A 168 1.04 -10.18 -25.77
C ILE A 168 1.47 -10.74 -27.13
N LYS A 169 0.86 -11.84 -27.57
CA LYS A 169 1.11 -12.41 -28.91
C LYS A 169 0.54 -11.53 -30.04
N ASP A 170 -0.44 -10.68 -29.75
CA ASP A 170 -1.09 -9.79 -30.72
C ASP A 170 -0.31 -8.47 -30.80
N GLY A 171 1.01 -8.60 -31.07
CA GLY A 171 2.01 -7.55 -30.96
C GLY A 171 1.60 -6.19 -31.52
N VAL A 172 1.12 -5.32 -30.64
CA VAL A 172 1.21 -3.87 -30.80
C VAL A 172 2.25 -3.41 -29.79
N ASN A 173 3.45 -3.08 -30.28
CA ASN A 173 4.44 -2.38 -29.48
C ASN A 173 3.79 -1.11 -28.96
N GLY A 174 3.78 -0.92 -27.63
CA GLY A 174 3.11 0.20 -26.93
C GLY A 174 3.61 1.61 -27.27
N SER A 175 4.38 1.76 -28.36
CA SER A 175 4.90 3.01 -28.91
C SER A 175 4.51 3.26 -30.38
N GLN A 176 3.74 2.38 -31.03
CA GLN A 176 3.18 2.60 -32.37
C GLN A 176 1.71 2.16 -32.42
N ALA A 177 0.83 3.02 -31.90
CA ALA A 177 -0.53 3.09 -32.41
C ALA A 177 -0.58 4.33 -33.31
N GLU A 178 -0.43 4.10 -34.61
CA GLU A 178 -0.27 5.12 -35.64
C GLU A 178 -1.40 6.16 -35.62
N PHE A 179 -0.98 7.39 -35.94
CA PHE A 179 -1.85 8.45 -36.43
C PHE A 179 -2.28 8.11 -37.86
N GLY A 180 -3.60 8.25 -38.13
CA GLY A 180 -4.13 8.48 -39.48
C GLY A 180 -4.22 7.26 -40.37
#